data_AF-A0A5E4KFW2-F1
#
_entry.id   AF-A0A5E4KFW2-F1
#
_cell.length_a   1.000
_cell.length_b   1.000
_cell.length_c   1.000
_cell.angle_alpha   90.00
_cell.angle_beta   90.00
_cell.angle_gamma   90.00
#
_symmetry.space_group_name_H-M   'P 1'
#
loop_
_entity.id
_entity.type
_entity.pdbx_description
1 polymer ?
#
loop_
_entity_poly.entity_id
_entity_poly.type
_entity_poly.pdbx_seq_one_letter_code
_entity_poly.pdbx_strand_id
1 'polypeptide(L)'
;MNLVKQVVIWLEDRKIFSRKRKSNKQRALGMLLYHAGLSYEKTGMFAGASYEAVRELYQKGEELFKALTKKKVRKWIAVDEKEISINGTTIFVWGAVNLDNEKDVRRV
;
A
#
# COMPACT_ATOMS: atom_id res chain seq x y z
N MET A 1 10.00 -16.15 8.17
CA MET A 1 8.68 -15.70 8.70
C MET A 1 7.78 -15.36 7.51
N ASN A 2 6.60 -15.96 7.38
CA ASN A 2 5.71 -15.74 6.22
C ASN A 2 4.84 -14.49 6.49
N LEU A 3 5.05 -13.42 5.72
CA LEU A 3 4.39 -12.11 5.91
C LEU A 3 2.87 -12.21 5.90
N VAL A 4 2.30 -13.10 5.07
CA VAL A 4 0.85 -13.35 5.01
C VAL A 4 0.35 -13.92 6.34
N LYS A 5 1.09 -14.85 6.96
CA LYS A 5 0.70 -15.43 8.25
C LYS A 5 0.68 -14.37 9.35
N GLN A 6 1.63 -13.45 9.34
CA GLN A 6 1.68 -12.37 10.33
C GLN A 6 0.49 -11.42 10.20
N VAL A 7 0.14 -11.04 8.97
CA VAL A 7 -1.06 -10.21 8.73
C VAL A 7 -2.33 -10.96 9.16
N VAL A 8 -2.43 -12.27 8.90
CA VAL A 8 -3.57 -13.08 9.38
C VAL A 8 -3.71 -13.02 10.90
N ILE A 9 -2.62 -13.17 11.65
CA ILE A 9 -2.63 -13.07 13.11
C ILE A 9 -3.17 -11.71 13.55
N TRP A 10 -2.69 -10.61 12.94
CA TRP A 10 -3.19 -9.28 13.27
C TRP A 10 -4.67 -9.07 12.91
N LEU A 11 -5.14 -9.63 11.80
CA LEU A 11 -6.56 -9.57 11.43
C LEU A 11 -7.45 -10.26 12.47
N GLU A 12 -6.97 -11.36 13.04
CA GLU A 12 -7.67 -12.16 14.04
C GLU A 12 -7.64 -11.49 15.41
N ASP A 13 -6.46 -11.07 15.88
CA ASP A 13 -6.27 -10.41 17.17
C ASP A 13 -7.10 -9.12 17.28
N ARG A 14 -7.11 -8.31 16.21
CA ARG A 14 -7.87 -7.05 16.17
C ARG A 14 -9.32 -7.22 15.75
N LYS A 15 -9.77 -8.45 15.44
CA LYS A 15 -11.14 -8.77 15.00
C LYS A 15 -11.66 -7.85 13.88
N ILE A 16 -10.78 -7.47 12.94
CA ILE A 16 -11.12 -6.51 11.86
C ILE A 16 -12.28 -7.01 11.00
N PHE A 17 -12.40 -8.33 10.86
CA PHE A 17 -13.45 -8.96 10.08
C PHE A 17 -14.18 -10.03 10.89
N SER A 18 -15.47 -9.79 11.17
CA SER A 18 -16.36 -10.75 11.82
C SER A 18 -16.97 -11.76 10.84
N ARG A 19 -17.24 -11.34 9.60
CA ARG A 19 -17.85 -12.20 8.56
C ARG A 19 -16.82 -13.13 7.93
N LYS A 20 -17.12 -14.42 7.79
CA LYS A 20 -16.20 -15.45 7.24
C LYS A 20 -16.35 -15.73 5.73
N ARG A 21 -16.97 -14.84 4.95
CA ARG A 21 -17.20 -15.02 3.49
C ARG A 21 -15.90 -15.17 2.67
N LYS A 22 -14.79 -14.57 3.14
CA LYS A 22 -13.44 -14.73 2.58
C LYS A 22 -12.50 -15.10 3.73
N SER A 23 -11.54 -15.97 3.45
CA SER A 23 -10.54 -16.36 4.45
C SER A 23 -9.63 -15.18 4.80
N ASN A 24 -9.18 -15.09 6.05
CA ASN A 24 -8.20 -14.06 6.45
C ASN A 24 -6.90 -14.17 5.65
N LYS A 25 -6.55 -15.35 5.15
CA LYS A 25 -5.41 -15.56 4.24
C LYS A 25 -5.59 -14.81 2.91
N GLN A 26 -6.77 -14.89 2.29
CA GLN A 26 -7.08 -14.13 1.07
C GLN A 26 -7.08 -12.63 1.32
N ARG A 27 -7.64 -12.19 2.46
CA ARG A 27 -7.63 -10.77 2.85
C ARG A 27 -6.22 -10.25 3.04
N ALA A 28 -5.41 -10.98 3.81
CA ALA A 28 -4.01 -10.66 4.05
C ALA A 28 -3.22 -10.57 2.74
N LEU A 29 -3.41 -11.51 1.82
CA LEU A 29 -2.78 -11.47 0.50
C LEU A 29 -3.19 -10.22 -0.29
N GLY A 30 -4.49 -9.95 -0.40
CA GLY A 30 -4.99 -8.77 -1.13
C GLY A 30 -4.46 -7.46 -0.55
N MET A 31 -4.47 -7.32 0.79
CA MET A 31 -3.97 -6.13 1.46
C MET A 31 -2.47 -5.94 1.23
N LEU A 32 -1.69 -7.02 1.25
CA LEU A 32 -0.24 -6.96 0.99
C LEU A 32 0.10 -6.61 -0.45
N LEU A 33 -0.61 -7.21 -1.41
CA LEU A 33 -0.40 -6.92 -2.83
C LEU A 33 -0.70 -5.45 -3.15
N TYR A 34 -1.81 -4.91 -2.64
CA TYR A 34 -2.11 -3.50 -2.80
C TYR A 34 -1.07 -2.61 -2.08
N HIS A 35 -0.70 -2.95 -0.84
CA HIS A 35 0.33 -2.20 -0.11
C HIS A 35 1.69 -2.19 -0.83
N ALA A 36 2.01 -3.26 -1.58
CA ALA A 36 3.20 -3.35 -2.40
C ALA A 36 3.12 -2.54 -3.72
N GLY A 37 2.01 -1.84 -3.98
CA GLY A 37 1.84 -0.92 -5.11
C GLY A 37 1.05 -1.48 -6.29
N LEU A 38 0.40 -2.65 -6.16
CA LEU A 38 -0.52 -3.12 -7.21
C LEU A 38 -1.81 -2.30 -7.19
N SER A 39 -2.41 -2.10 -8.37
CA SER A 39 -3.77 -1.57 -8.46
C SER A 39 -4.77 -2.51 -7.79
N TYR A 40 -5.93 -1.98 -7.40
CA TYR A 40 -7.02 -2.80 -6.85
C TYR A 40 -7.48 -3.90 -7.81
N GLU A 41 -7.49 -3.63 -9.12
CA GLU A 41 -7.85 -4.60 -10.14
C GLU A 41 -6.85 -5.77 -10.19
N LYS A 42 -5.55 -5.47 -10.34
CA LYS A 42 -4.49 -6.51 -10.37
C LYS A 42 -4.48 -7.29 -9.07
N THR A 43 -4.63 -6.61 -7.94
CA THR A 43 -4.76 -7.25 -6.62
C THR A 43 -5.95 -8.21 -6.58
N GLY A 44 -7.10 -7.79 -7.10
CA GLY A 44 -8.32 -8.59 -7.15
C GLY A 44 -8.14 -9.88 -7.96
N MET A 45 -7.46 -9.80 -9.10
CA MET A 45 -7.12 -10.97 -9.94
C MET A 45 -6.32 -12.02 -9.15
N PHE A 46 -5.31 -11.60 -8.38
CA PHE A 46 -4.48 -12.53 -7.60
C PHE A 46 -5.15 -13.00 -6.30
N ALA A 47 -5.95 -12.15 -5.66
CA ALA A 47 -6.61 -12.46 -4.39
C ALA A 47 -7.96 -13.18 -4.55
N GLY A 48 -8.47 -13.30 -5.77
CA GLY A 48 -9.81 -13.85 -6.06
C GLY A 48 -10.92 -12.97 -5.47
N ALA A 49 -10.79 -11.65 -5.65
CA ALA A 49 -11.69 -10.64 -5.12
C ALA A 49 -12.01 -9.58 -6.19
N SER A 50 -13.19 -8.95 -6.12
CA SER A 50 -13.50 -7.81 -6.98
C SER A 50 -12.68 -6.58 -6.57
N TYR A 51 -12.57 -5.61 -7.48
CA TYR A 51 -11.99 -4.30 -7.21
C TYR A 51 -12.52 -3.69 -5.90
N GLU A 52 -13.85 -3.58 -5.75
CA GLU A 52 -14.45 -2.99 -4.55
C GLU A 52 -14.18 -3.80 -3.29
N ALA A 53 -14.14 -5.13 -3.40
CA ALA A 53 -13.78 -5.97 -2.26
C ALA A 53 -12.34 -5.70 -1.81
N VAL A 54 -11.38 -5.55 -2.73
CA VAL A 54 -10.00 -5.20 -2.36
C VAL A 54 -9.94 -3.83 -1.70
N ARG A 55 -10.65 -2.84 -2.26
CA ARG A 55 -10.71 -1.48 -1.72
C ARG A 55 -11.23 -1.46 -0.29
N GLU A 56 -12.38 -2.09 -0.03
CA GLU A 56 -12.95 -2.20 1.32
C GLU A 56 -12.03 -2.94 2.29
N LEU A 57 -11.41 -4.05 1.83
CA LEU A 57 -10.50 -4.84 2.66
C LEU A 57 -9.30 -4.00 3.09
N TYR A 58 -8.67 -3.29 2.15
CA TYR A 58 -7.50 -2.46 2.44
C TYR A 58 -7.85 -1.31 3.37
N GLN A 59 -8.93 -0.57 3.10
CA GLN A 59 -9.35 0.55 3.95
C GLN A 59 -9.57 0.12 5.41
N LYS A 60 -10.14 -1.07 5.64
CA LYS A 60 -10.38 -1.59 7.01
C LYS A 60 -9.12 -1.96 7.79
N GLY A 61 -7.99 -2.21 7.14
CA GLY A 61 -6.73 -2.52 7.82
C GLY A 61 -5.57 -1.66 7.40
N GLU A 62 -5.81 -0.48 6.82
CA GLU A 62 -4.79 0.51 6.47
C GLU A 62 -3.92 0.84 7.70
N GLU A 63 -4.53 0.96 8.87
CA GLU A 63 -3.85 1.23 10.15
C GLU A 63 -2.83 0.15 10.54
N LEU A 64 -3.00 -1.10 10.07
CA LEU A 64 -1.99 -2.15 10.29
C LEU A 64 -0.68 -1.83 9.58
N PHE A 65 -0.77 -1.20 8.40
CA PHE A 65 0.39 -0.87 7.56
C PHE A 65 1.01 0.48 7.91
N LYS A 66 0.23 1.42 8.44
CA LYS A 66 0.77 2.66 9.03
C LYS A 66 1.74 2.35 10.17
N ALA A 67 1.40 1.39 11.03
CA ALA A 67 2.28 0.94 12.12
C ALA A 67 3.60 0.30 11.63
N LEU A 68 3.61 -0.28 10.42
CA LEU A 68 4.83 -0.83 9.81
C LEU A 68 5.72 0.24 9.20
N THR A 69 5.17 1.42 8.94
CA THR A 69 5.91 2.52 8.32
C THR A 69 6.64 3.31 9.39
N LYS A 70 7.89 2.94 9.67
CA LYS A 70 8.76 3.77 10.52
C LYS A 70 9.06 5.09 9.80
N LYS A 71 8.69 6.21 10.41
CA LYS A 71 9.11 7.54 9.93
C LYS A 71 10.65 7.61 10.01
N LYS A 72 11.31 7.55 8.85
CA LYS A 72 12.74 7.79 8.74
C LYS A 72 12.99 9.29 8.77
N VAL A 73 13.79 9.75 9.73
CA VAL A 73 14.34 11.11 9.72
C VAL A 73 15.35 11.19 8.57
N ARG A 74 15.20 12.20 7.71
CA ARG A 74 16.05 12.43 6.54
C ARG A 74 16.76 13.76 6.73
N LYS A 75 18.05 13.85 6.41
CA LYS A 75 18.81 15.11 6.50
C LYS A 75 18.58 15.96 5.26
N TRP A 76 18.57 15.34 4.08
CA TRP A 76 18.42 16.04 2.81
C TRP A 76 17.43 15.34 1.89
N ILE A 77 16.50 16.10 1.31
CA ILE A 77 15.49 15.61 0.38
C ILE A 77 15.52 16.52 -0.84
N ALA A 78 15.72 15.94 -2.03
CA ALA A 78 15.45 16.62 -3.28
C ALA A 78 13.95 16.52 -3.58
N VAL A 79 13.32 17.64 -3.94
CA VAL A 79 11.91 17.70 -4.31
C VAL A 79 11.80 18.31 -5.71
N ASP A 80 11.06 17.65 -6.59
CA ASP A 80 10.73 18.12 -7.92
C ASP A 80 9.21 18.18 -8.09
N GLU A 81 8.72 19.16 -8.85
CA GLU A 81 7.31 19.35 -9.14
C GLU A 81 7.01 19.00 -10.59
N LYS A 82 5.97 18.19 -10.79
CA LYS A 82 5.45 17.84 -12.10
C LYS A 82 4.00 18.28 -12.22
N GLU A 83 3.73 19.21 -13.12
CA GLU A 83 2.37 19.53 -13.54
C GLU A 83 1.85 18.45 -14.52
N ILE A 84 0.63 17.98 -14.30
CA ILE A 84 -0.05 16.98 -15.12
C ILE A 84 -1.51 17.41 -15.32
N SER A 85 -1.99 17.39 -16.57
CA SER A 85 -3.40 17.62 -16.89
C SER A 85 -4.12 16.30 -17.14
N ILE A 86 -5.17 16.02 -16.38
CA ILE A 86 -6.00 14.82 -16.52
C ILE A 86 -7.48 15.24 -16.55
N ASN A 87 -8.19 14.87 -17.62
CA ASN A 87 -9.62 15.17 -17.80
C ASN A 87 -10.00 16.65 -17.58
N GLY A 88 -9.14 17.58 -18.02
CA GLY A 88 -9.36 19.01 -17.87
C GLY A 88 -9.01 19.58 -16.48
N THR A 89 -8.56 18.73 -15.56
CA THR A 89 -8.07 19.15 -14.24
C THR A 89 -6.55 19.16 -14.24
N THR A 90 -5.94 20.28 -13.84
CA THR A 90 -4.49 20.37 -13.60
C THR A 90 -4.18 19.87 -12.19
N ILE A 91 -3.21 18.97 -12.09
CA ILE A 91 -2.73 18.36 -10.84
C ILE A 91 -1.22 18.56 -10.78
N PHE A 92 -0.71 18.94 -9.62
CA PHE A 92 0.72 19.02 -9.34
C PHE A 92 1.15 17.80 -8.53
N VAL A 93 2.16 17.08 -9.01
CA VAL A 93 2.74 15.91 -8.36
C VAL A 93 4.15 16.25 -7.93
N TRP A 94 4.42 16.18 -6.62
CA TRP A 94 5.78 16.34 -6.10
C TRP A 94 6.47 14.98 -5.92
N GLY A 95 7.57 14.78 -6.63
CA GLY A 95 8.48 13.66 -6.41
C GLY A 95 9.53 14.04 -5.37
N ALA A 96 9.74 13.22 -4.35
CA ALA A 96 10.75 13.46 -3.33
C ALA A 96 11.74 12.30 -3.24
N VAL A 97 13.04 12.58 -3.39
CA VAL A 97 14.12 11.58 -3.28
C VAL A 97 14.97 11.87 -2.05
N ASN A 98 15.23 10.82 -1.27
CA ASN A 98 16.10 10.91 -0.11
C ASN A 98 17.58 10.91 -0.55
N LEU A 99 18.30 12.00 -0.29
CA LEU A 99 19.70 12.13 -0.70
C LEU A 99 20.68 11.50 0.30
N ASP A 100 20.20 11.05 1.46
CA ASP A 100 21.06 10.40 2.46
C ASP A 100 21.61 9.02 2.00
N ASN A 101 21.09 8.47 0.90
CA ASN A 101 21.54 7.21 0.31
C ASN A 101 22.08 7.45 -1.11
N GLU A 102 23.40 7.28 -1.35
CA GLU A 102 24.03 7.44 -2.67
C GLU A 102 23.44 6.54 -3.79
N LYS A 103 22.72 5.47 -3.44
CA LYS A 103 22.15 4.52 -4.41
C LYS A 103 20.93 5.04 -5.17
N ASP A 104 20.29 6.10 -4.70
CA ASP A 104 19.01 6.57 -5.27
C ASP A 104 19.19 7.64 -6.37
N VAL A 105 20.43 8.06 -6.66
CA VAL A 105 20.74 8.99 -7.76
C VAL A 105 21.12 8.20 -9.01
N ARG A 106 20.14 7.56 -9.66
CA ARG A 106 20.31 7.20 -11.07
C ARG A 106 20.04 8.44 -11.91
N ARG A 107 21.12 9.05 -12.39
CA ARG A 107 21.09 10.04 -13.47
C ARG A 107 20.35 9.42 -14.67
N VAL A 108 19.32 10.10 -15.13
CA VAL A 108 18.76 9.96 -16.50
C VAL A 108 19.20 11.19 -17.26
#